data_AF-A0A2C6A2M0-F1
#
_entry.id   AF-A0A2C6A2M0-F1
#
_cell.length_a   1.000
_cell.length_b   1.000
_cell.length_c   1.000
_cell.angle_alpha   90.00
_cell.angle_beta   90.00
_cell.angle_gamma   90.00
#
_symmetry.space_group_name_H-M   'P 1'
#
loop_
_entity.id
_entity.type
_entity.pdbx_description
1 polymer ?
#
loop_
_entity_poly.entity_id
_entity_poly.type
_entity_poly.pdbx_seq_one_letter_code
_entity_poly.pdbx_strand_id
1 'polypeptide(L)'
;MLPMGGPKGSALAVMMDVFSGVLSGSAFAGHVTGPYDPSRPADVGHFLLAIKPDLFMPLDDFRDRMHYLYRRVVDSDPAAGVDRIYFPGELEQLAQREREQSGIPFAQAEIDTLNDEARKVSVAPLETLA
;
A
#
# COMPACT_ATOMS: atom_id res chain seq x y z
N MET A 1 -15.76 9.45 1.04
CA MET A 1 -14.64 9.89 1.91
C MET A 1 -14.16 11.26 1.45
N LEU A 2 -13.58 12.09 2.34
CA LEU A 2 -12.95 13.36 1.96
C LEU A 2 -11.46 13.15 1.64
N PRO A 3 -10.85 13.95 0.74
CA PRO A 3 -9.41 13.86 0.47
C PRO A 3 -8.55 14.21 1.69
N MET A 4 -7.45 13.49 1.89
CA MET A 4 -6.48 13.76 2.95
C MET A 4 -5.87 15.16 2.79
N GLY A 5 -5.89 16.01 3.82
CA GLY A 5 -5.28 17.35 3.71
C GLY A 5 -6.04 18.31 2.79
N GLY A 6 -7.34 18.09 2.57
CA GLY A 6 -8.24 19.05 1.93
C GLY A 6 -7.88 19.33 0.46
N PRO A 7 -7.79 20.61 0.03
CA PRO A 7 -7.52 20.96 -1.37
C PRO A 7 -6.23 20.33 -1.93
N LYS A 8 -5.19 20.16 -1.11
CA LYS A 8 -3.92 19.53 -1.55
C LYS A 8 -4.11 18.03 -1.82
N GLY A 9 -4.85 17.32 -0.96
CA GLY A 9 -5.21 15.92 -1.21
C GLY A 9 -6.08 15.75 -2.43
N SER A 10 -7.01 16.69 -2.65
CA SER A 10 -7.85 16.69 -3.85
C SER A 10 -7.00 16.78 -5.12
N ALA A 11 -6.03 17.70 -5.16
CA ALA A 11 -5.11 17.82 -6.29
C ALA A 11 -4.28 16.55 -6.52
N LEU A 12 -3.78 15.92 -5.45
CA LEU A 12 -3.09 14.63 -5.55
C LEU A 12 -3.99 13.52 -6.09
N ALA A 13 -5.25 13.45 -5.66
CA ALA A 13 -6.22 12.47 -6.16
C ALA A 13 -6.52 12.67 -7.65
N VAL A 14 -6.66 13.92 -8.11
CA VAL A 14 -6.81 14.25 -9.53
C VAL A 14 -5.60 13.81 -10.34
N MET A 15 -4.37 14.05 -9.84
CA MET A 15 -3.17 13.58 -10.52
C MET A 15 -3.15 12.06 -10.69
N MET A 16 -3.58 11.31 -9.66
CA MET A 16 -3.69 9.86 -9.76
C MET A 16 -4.68 9.47 -10.87
N ASP A 17 -5.86 10.06 -10.92
CA ASP A 17 -6.88 9.79 -11.95
C ASP A 17 -6.41 10.13 -13.37
N VAL A 18 -5.59 11.19 -13.51
CA VAL A 18 -4.96 11.53 -14.80
C VAL A 18 -4.00 10.44 -15.26
N PHE A 19 -3.10 9.95 -14.39
CA PHE A 19 -2.13 8.93 -14.78
C PHE A 19 -2.74 7.54 -14.91
N SER A 20 -3.61 7.15 -13.97
CA SER A 20 -4.14 5.80 -13.88
C SER A 20 -5.40 5.59 -14.72
N GLY A 21 -6.20 6.62 -14.97
CA GLY A 21 -7.43 6.52 -15.77
C GLY A 21 -7.27 7.16 -17.15
N VAL A 22 -7.12 8.49 -17.19
CA VAL A 22 -7.10 9.25 -18.46
C VAL A 22 -5.97 8.80 -19.38
N LEU A 23 -4.74 8.73 -18.86
CA LEU A 23 -3.55 8.39 -19.65
C LEU A 23 -3.52 6.91 -20.07
N SER A 24 -4.00 6.02 -19.22
CA SER A 24 -4.03 4.58 -19.49
C SER A 24 -5.13 4.17 -20.48
N GLY A 25 -6.16 5.02 -20.65
CA GLY A 25 -7.36 4.72 -21.42
C GLY A 25 -8.44 3.95 -20.62
N SER A 26 -8.26 3.79 -19.32
CA SER A 26 -9.24 3.17 -18.41
C SER A 26 -10.32 4.15 -17.95
N ALA A 27 -11.31 3.66 -17.19
CA ALA A 27 -12.30 4.51 -16.56
C ALA A 27 -11.67 5.53 -15.59
N PHE A 28 -12.25 6.71 -15.52
CA PHE A 28 -11.79 7.85 -14.71
C PHE A 28 -13.00 8.64 -14.17
N ALA A 29 -12.77 9.66 -13.34
CA ALA A 29 -13.81 10.58 -12.85
C ALA A 29 -15.05 9.90 -12.22
N GLY A 30 -14.85 8.80 -11.50
CA GLY A 30 -15.92 8.07 -10.82
C GLY A 30 -16.66 7.02 -11.66
N HIS A 31 -16.17 6.74 -12.88
CA HIS A 31 -16.74 5.69 -13.73
C HIS A 31 -16.21 4.28 -13.43
N VAL A 32 -15.12 4.18 -12.67
CA VAL A 32 -14.54 2.92 -12.18
C VAL A 32 -15.58 2.15 -11.37
N THR A 33 -15.80 0.88 -11.71
CA THR A 33 -16.71 0.01 -10.95
C THR A 33 -16.01 -0.45 -9.68
N GLY A 34 -16.65 -0.23 -8.53
CA GLY A 34 -16.08 -0.58 -7.24
C GLY A 34 -15.96 -2.10 -7.04
N PRO A 35 -15.06 -2.55 -6.15
CA PRO A 35 -14.79 -3.98 -5.93
C PRO A 35 -15.97 -4.77 -5.35
N TYR A 36 -17.00 -4.08 -4.85
CA TYR A 36 -18.22 -4.68 -4.30
C TYR A 36 -19.38 -4.75 -5.30
N ASP A 37 -19.19 -4.26 -6.53
CA ASP A 37 -20.18 -4.33 -7.59
C ASP A 37 -19.73 -5.35 -8.65
N PRO A 38 -20.30 -6.57 -8.65
CA PRO A 38 -19.95 -7.63 -9.60
C PRO A 38 -20.67 -7.48 -10.95
N SER A 39 -21.50 -6.45 -11.15
CA SER A 39 -22.37 -6.34 -12.34
C SER A 39 -21.62 -6.05 -13.64
N ARG A 40 -20.42 -5.48 -13.54
CA ARG A 40 -19.58 -5.13 -14.68
C ARG A 40 -18.09 -5.12 -14.29
N PRO A 41 -17.17 -5.29 -15.26
CA PRO A 41 -15.75 -5.15 -15.00
C PRO A 41 -15.37 -3.81 -14.35
N ALA A 42 -14.29 -3.83 -13.56
CA ALA A 42 -13.83 -2.67 -12.80
C ALA A 42 -13.39 -1.50 -13.70
N ASP A 43 -12.73 -1.82 -14.83
CA ASP A 43 -12.07 -0.85 -15.72
C ASP A 43 -11.10 0.08 -14.96
N VAL A 44 -10.33 -0.53 -14.05
CA VAL A 44 -9.29 0.15 -13.27
C VAL A 44 -8.02 0.18 -14.11
N GLY A 45 -7.44 1.37 -14.25
CA GLY A 45 -6.11 1.50 -14.81
C GLY A 45 -5.05 1.71 -13.74
N HIS A 46 -3.80 1.42 -14.11
CA HIS A 46 -2.65 1.52 -13.23
C HIS A 46 -1.53 2.29 -13.92
N PHE A 47 -0.76 3.03 -13.14
CA PHE A 47 0.43 3.72 -13.61
C PHE A 47 1.63 3.28 -12.75
N LEU A 48 2.69 2.82 -13.41
CA LEU A 48 3.93 2.41 -12.76
C LEU A 48 5.09 3.20 -13.36
N LEU A 49 5.93 3.76 -12.50
CA LEU A 49 7.12 4.53 -12.88
C LEU A 49 8.35 3.96 -12.17
N ALA A 50 9.35 3.59 -12.96
CA ALA A 50 10.67 3.20 -12.46
C ALA A 50 11.69 4.24 -12.92
N ILE A 51 12.39 4.86 -11.96
CA ILE A 51 13.48 5.80 -12.22
C ILE A 51 14.77 5.09 -11.84
N LYS A 52 15.70 4.98 -12.80
CA LYS A 52 17.01 4.36 -12.60
C LYS A 52 18.00 5.42 -12.07
N PRO A 53 18.40 5.38 -10.78
CA PRO A 53 19.11 6.50 -10.14
C PRO A 53 20.54 6.70 -10.64
N ASP A 54 21.20 5.62 -11.09
CA ASP A 54 22.58 5.65 -11.60
C ASP A 54 22.71 6.30 -12.99
N LEU A 55 21.60 6.70 -13.61
CA LEU A 55 21.59 7.62 -14.76
C LEU A 55 21.84 9.08 -14.36
N PHE A 56 21.70 9.43 -13.07
CA PHE A 56 21.78 10.80 -12.58
C PHE A 56 23.00 11.05 -11.66
N MET A 57 23.47 10.03 -10.94
CA MET A 57 24.66 10.08 -10.07
C MET A 57 25.19 8.69 -9.76
N PRO A 58 26.45 8.51 -9.31
CA PRO A 58 26.93 7.20 -8.86
C PRO A 58 25.99 6.56 -7.83
N LEU A 59 25.80 5.24 -7.92
CA LEU A 59 24.82 4.54 -7.08
C LEU A 59 25.16 4.62 -5.59
N ASP A 60 26.45 4.62 -5.24
CA ASP A 60 26.90 4.73 -3.86
C ASP A 60 26.60 6.13 -3.30
N ASP A 61 26.84 7.20 -4.07
CA ASP A 61 26.44 8.56 -3.69
C ASP A 61 24.93 8.67 -3.46
N PHE A 62 24.11 8.03 -4.31
CA PHE A 62 22.66 7.99 -4.13
C PHE A 62 22.26 7.29 -2.82
N ARG A 63 22.89 6.14 -2.53
CA ARG A 63 22.65 5.38 -1.29
C ARG A 63 23.03 6.17 -0.06
N ASP A 64 24.18 6.84 -0.06
CA ASP A 64 24.64 7.67 1.05
C ASP A 64 23.67 8.83 1.33
N ARG A 65 23.16 9.47 0.26
CA ARG A 65 22.15 10.54 0.37
C ARG A 65 20.82 10.03 0.92
N MET A 66 20.38 8.84 0.48
CA MET A 66 19.18 8.20 1.00
C MET A 66 19.34 7.83 2.47
N HIS A 67 20.50 7.30 2.87
CA HIS A 67 20.81 6.99 4.26
C HIS A 67 20.80 8.25 5.13
N TYR A 68 21.43 9.33 4.65
CA TYR A 68 21.40 10.62 5.33
C TYR A 68 19.97 11.14 5.52
N LEU A 69 19.13 11.13 4.47
CA LEU A 69 17.72 11.53 4.56
C LEU A 69 16.96 10.70 5.60
N TYR A 70 17.13 9.37 5.55
CA TYR A 70 16.51 8.46 6.50
C TYR A 70 16.88 8.82 7.94
N ARG A 71 18.18 8.94 8.25
CA ARG A 71 18.67 9.32 9.60
C ARG A 71 18.11 10.66 10.05
N ARG A 72 18.09 11.67 9.16
CA ARG A 72 17.51 12.98 9.48
C ARG A 72 16.04 12.90 9.89
N VAL A 73 15.25 12.03 9.28
CA VAL A 73 13.83 11.84 9.64
C VAL A 73 13.69 11.08 10.94
N VAL A 74 14.29 9.88 11.05
CA VAL A 74 14.04 9.00 12.21
C VAL A 74 14.73 9.46 13.49
N ASP A 75 15.80 10.25 13.39
CA ASP A 75 16.50 10.84 14.54
C ASP A 75 16.02 12.27 14.87
N SER A 76 14.96 12.76 14.23
CA SER A 76 14.39 14.07 14.60
C SER A 76 13.82 14.05 16.01
N ASP A 77 13.79 15.22 16.66
CA ASP A 77 13.18 15.36 17.98
C ASP A 77 11.70 14.94 17.90
N PRO A 78 11.27 13.93 18.66
CA PRO A 78 9.89 13.48 18.61
C PRO A 78 8.97 14.52 19.26
N ALA A 79 7.73 14.59 18.75
CA ALA A 79 6.69 15.37 19.40
C ALA A 79 6.35 14.79 20.79
N ALA A 80 5.77 15.62 21.67
CA ALA A 80 5.33 15.16 22.99
C ALA A 80 4.39 13.94 22.87
N GLY A 81 4.71 12.86 23.60
CA GLY A 81 3.94 11.61 23.56
C GLY A 81 4.26 10.70 22.38
N VAL A 82 5.27 11.00 21.56
CA VAL A 82 5.78 10.13 20.50
C VAL A 82 7.08 9.49 20.97
N ASP A 83 7.12 8.16 21.06
CA ASP A 83 8.32 7.44 21.51
C ASP A 83 9.37 7.28 20.40
N ARG A 84 8.91 7.15 19.14
CA ARG A 84 9.76 6.92 17.97
C ARG A 84 9.14 7.46 16.70
N ILE A 85 9.97 8.07 15.85
CA ILE A 85 9.61 8.46 14.49
C ILE A 85 9.95 7.30 13.55
N TYR A 86 8.99 6.93 12.69
CA TYR A 86 9.17 5.88 11.69
C TYR A 86 9.27 6.48 10.29
N PHE A 87 10.11 5.88 9.45
CA PHE A 87 10.12 6.19 8.02
C PHE A 87 8.99 5.42 7.31
N PRO A 88 8.37 5.97 6.24
CA PRO A 88 7.35 5.25 5.47
C PRO A 88 7.83 3.85 5.06
N GLY A 89 7.06 2.81 5.44
CA GLY A 89 7.40 1.40 5.20
C GLY A 89 8.05 0.68 6.39
N GLU A 90 8.53 1.36 7.42
CA GLU A 90 9.16 0.69 8.58
C GLU A 90 8.15 -0.10 9.42
N LEU A 91 6.96 0.47 9.65
CA LEU A 91 5.91 -0.19 10.41
C LEU A 91 5.45 -1.48 9.70
N GLU A 92 5.29 -1.42 8.38
CA GLU A 92 4.94 -2.58 7.56
C GLU A 92 6.03 -3.66 7.59
N GLN A 93 7.32 -3.26 7.53
CA GLN A 93 8.44 -4.20 7.66
C GLN A 93 8.51 -4.86 9.04
N LEU A 94 8.19 -4.13 10.10
CA LEU A 94 8.11 -4.67 11.46
C LEU A 94 6.99 -5.71 11.56
N ALA A 95 5.79 -5.33 11.10
CA ALA A 95 4.65 -6.23 11.07
C ALA A 95 4.89 -7.47 10.19
N GLN A 96 5.60 -7.33 9.07
CA GLN A 96 6.00 -8.45 8.22
C GLN A 96 6.91 -9.41 8.98
N ARG A 97 8.00 -8.92 9.58
CA ARG A 97 8.96 -9.76 10.33
C ARG A 97 8.30 -10.50 11.49
N GLU A 98 7.39 -9.84 12.20
CA GLU A 98 6.60 -10.46 13.26
C GLU A 98 5.72 -11.57 12.69
N ARG A 99 4.92 -11.29 11.67
CA ARG A 99 3.94 -12.24 11.10
C ARG A 99 4.58 -13.39 10.33
N GLU A 100 5.80 -13.23 9.83
CA GLU A 100 6.60 -14.33 9.29
C GLU A 100 6.96 -15.37 10.36
N GLN A 101 7.01 -14.96 11.64
CA GLN A 101 7.32 -15.85 12.78
C GLN A 101 6.07 -16.31 13.51
N SER A 102 5.11 -15.41 13.74
CA SER A 102 3.92 -15.65 14.56
C SER A 102 2.65 -15.96 13.75
N GLY A 103 2.72 -15.93 12.43
CA GLY A 103 1.56 -16.00 11.55
C GLY A 103 0.79 -14.69 11.41
N ILE A 104 -0.17 -14.67 10.49
CA ILE A 104 -1.02 -13.51 10.21
C ILE A 104 -2.28 -13.60 11.08
N PRO A 105 -2.58 -12.60 11.92
CA PRO A 105 -3.80 -12.60 12.71
C PRO A 105 -5.01 -12.35 11.81
N PHE A 106 -5.95 -13.29 11.80
CA PHE A 106 -7.27 -13.15 11.20
C PHE A 106 -8.32 -13.17 12.32
N ALA A 107 -9.42 -12.43 12.14
CA ALA A 107 -10.59 -12.64 12.96
C ALA A 107 -11.32 -13.92 12.52
N GLN A 108 -12.07 -14.52 13.44
CA GLN A 108 -12.69 -15.83 13.22
C GLN A 108 -13.66 -15.80 12.03
N ALA A 109 -14.37 -14.69 11.83
CA ALA A 109 -15.33 -14.54 10.74
C ALA A 109 -14.66 -14.61 9.35
N GLU A 110 -13.44 -14.08 9.21
CA GLU A 110 -12.64 -14.13 7.98
C GLU A 110 -12.18 -15.57 7.72
N ILE A 111 -11.75 -16.30 8.75
CA ILE A 111 -11.37 -17.72 8.65
C ILE A 111 -12.56 -18.55 8.19
N ASP A 112 -13.72 -18.35 8.82
CA ASP A 112 -14.95 -19.07 8.47
C ASP A 112 -15.36 -18.77 7.02
N THR A 113 -15.33 -17.50 6.62
CA THR A 113 -15.66 -17.09 5.24
C THR A 113 -14.73 -17.74 4.22
N LEU A 114 -13.42 -17.74 4.47
CA LEU A 114 -12.44 -18.36 3.57
C LEU A 114 -12.61 -19.88 3.50
N ASN A 115 -12.89 -20.53 4.63
CA ASN A 115 -13.16 -21.96 4.68
C ASN A 115 -14.48 -22.33 3.98
N ASP A 116 -15.47 -21.45 3.99
CA ASP A 116 -16.72 -21.62 3.25
C ASP A 116 -16.47 -21.57 1.74
N GLU A 117 -15.66 -20.63 1.26
CA GLU A 117 -15.23 -20.59 -0.14
C GLU A 117 -14.40 -21.82 -0.53
N ALA A 118 -13.48 -22.26 0.34
CA ALA A 118 -12.67 -23.47 0.12
C ALA A 118 -13.54 -24.71 -0.11
N ARG A 119 -14.61 -24.87 0.67
CA ARG A 119 -15.58 -25.97 0.48
C ARG A 119 -16.29 -25.90 -0.86
N LYS A 120 -16.69 -24.71 -1.33
CA LYS A 120 -17.37 -24.55 -2.64
C LYS A 120 -16.49 -24.98 -3.80
N VAL A 121 -15.19 -24.77 -3.71
CA VAL A 121 -14.22 -25.14 -4.75
C VAL A 121 -13.46 -26.43 -4.45
N SER A 122 -13.87 -27.18 -3.41
CA SER A 122 -13.31 -28.49 -3.02
C SER A 122 -11.79 -28.47 -2.73
N VAL A 123 -11.30 -27.43 -2.06
CA VAL A 123 -9.92 -27.35 -1.56
C VAL A 123 -9.88 -27.44 -0.04
N ALA A 124 -8.70 -27.76 0.52
CA ALA A 124 -8.52 -27.88 1.96
C ALA A 124 -8.81 -26.54 2.69
N PRO A 125 -9.37 -26.59 3.91
CA PRO A 125 -9.54 -25.39 4.73
C PRO A 125 -8.19 -24.82 5.16
N LEU A 126 -8.20 -23.56 5.59
CA LEU A 126 -7.03 -22.90 6.15
C LEU A 126 -6.51 -23.62 7.38
N GLU A 127 -5.21 -23.87 7.39
CA GLU A 127 -4.47 -24.31 8.58
C GLU A 127 -4.14 -23.09 9.43
N THR A 128 -4.59 -23.09 10.69
CA THR A 128 -4.31 -22.02 11.65
C THR A 128 -3.20 -22.45 12.60
N LEU A 129 -2.29 -21.53 12.93
CA LEU A 129 -1.37 -21.73 14.05
C LEU A 129 -2.17 -21.79 15.35
N ALA A 130 -1.83 -22.74 16.22
CA ALA A 130 -2.47 -22.93 17.52
C ALA A 130 -2.10 -21.83 18.53
#